data_AF-A0AAW5PJT3-F1
#
_entry.id   AF-A0AAW5PJT3-F1
#
_cell.length_a   1.000
_cell.length_b   1.000
_cell.length_c   1.000
_cell.angle_alpha   90.00
_cell.angle_beta   90.00
_cell.angle_gamma   90.00
#
_symmetry.space_group_name_H-M   'P 1'
#
loop_
_entity.id
_entity.type
_entity.pdbx_description
1 polymer ?
#
loop_
_entity_poly.entity_id
_entity_poly.type
_entity_poly.pdbx_seq_one_letter_code
_entity_poly.pdbx_strand_id
1 'polypeptide(L)'
;MKSRAEKRKRWTSRAWKVSEKGNPHITSDGFRITVSPRGEDWACTLAALDNSTVLHARRNYKSQAEAKLAAFDHITRLQSTVGA
;
A
#
# COMPACT_ATOMS: atom_id res chain seq x y z
N MET A 1 -20.36 -1.19 9.61
CA MET A 1 -18.95 -0.75 9.49
C MET A 1 -18.09 -2.01 9.39
N LYS A 2 -17.40 -2.29 8.27
CA LYS A 2 -16.59 -3.52 8.11
C LYS A 2 -15.31 -3.43 8.94
N SER A 3 -14.94 -4.52 9.62
CA SER A 3 -13.78 -4.56 10.49
C SER A 3 -12.47 -4.38 9.72
N ARG A 4 -11.43 -3.86 10.38
CA ARG A 4 -10.08 -3.72 9.81
C ARG A 4 -9.55 -5.04 9.27
N ALA A 5 -9.83 -6.15 9.95
CA ALA A 5 -9.43 -7.50 9.55
C ALA A 5 -10.04 -7.93 8.21
N GLU A 6 -11.33 -7.66 8.00
CA GLU A 6 -12.00 -7.97 6.72
C GLU A 6 -11.49 -7.11 5.57
N LYS A 7 -11.25 -5.81 5.82
CA LYS A 7 -10.64 -4.91 4.82
C LYS A 7 -9.24 -5.40 4.44
N ARG A 8 -8.43 -5.82 5.43
CA ARG A 8 -7.10 -6.38 5.22
C ARG A 8 -7.13 -7.67 4.40
N LYS A 9 -8.08 -8.58 4.68
CA LYS A 9 -8.24 -9.83 3.93
C LYS A 9 -8.56 -9.58 2.44
N ARG A 10 -9.39 -8.59 2.14
CA ARG A 10 -9.77 -8.25 0.76
C ARG A 10 -8.71 -7.44 0.04
N TRP A 11 -7.79 -6.79 0.76
CA TRP A 11 -6.81 -5.85 0.20
C TRP A 11 -5.90 -6.48 -0.85
N THR A 12 -5.41 -7.70 -0.60
CA THR A 12 -4.54 -8.42 -1.54
C THR A 12 -5.30 -8.91 -2.77
N SER A 13 -6.59 -9.20 -2.63
CA SER A 13 -7.49 -9.65 -3.70
C SER A 13 -8.16 -8.50 -4.47
N ARG A 14 -7.90 -7.24 -4.13
CA ARG A 14 -8.41 -6.11 -4.93
C ARG A 14 -7.82 -6.15 -6.34
N ALA A 15 -8.50 -5.49 -7.28
CA ALA A 15 -7.96 -5.23 -8.61
C ALA A 15 -6.81 -4.22 -8.50
N TRP A 16 -5.59 -4.71 -8.29
CA TRP A 16 -4.36 -3.93 -8.43
C TRP A 16 -4.11 -3.71 -9.92
N LYS A 17 -3.98 -2.45 -10.32
CA LYS A 17 -3.56 -2.11 -11.69
C LYS A 17 -2.06 -2.33 -11.81
N VAL A 18 -1.58 -2.63 -13.00
CA VAL A 18 -0.14 -2.72 -13.28
C VAL A 18 0.26 -1.46 -14.03
N SER A 19 1.32 -0.80 -13.59
CA SER A 19 1.88 0.35 -14.30
C SER A 19 2.64 -0.11 -15.55
N GLU A 20 2.95 0.80 -16.46
CA GLU A 20 3.75 0.51 -17.66
C GLU A 20 5.09 -0.17 -17.34
N LYS A 21 5.67 0.14 -16.19
CA LYS A 21 6.91 -0.46 -15.67
C LYS A 21 6.71 -1.83 -14.99
N GLY A 22 5.53 -2.42 -15.08
CA GLY A 22 5.20 -3.70 -14.43
C GLY A 22 4.91 -3.62 -12.93
N ASN A 23 4.90 -2.44 -12.31
CA ASN A 23 4.67 -2.30 -10.86
C ASN A 23 3.17 -2.31 -10.53
N PRO A 24 2.71 -3.25 -9.68
CA PRO A 24 1.36 -3.24 -9.13
C PRO A 24 1.10 -1.95 -8.34
N HIS A 25 -0.01 -1.28 -8.63
CA HIS A 25 -0.44 -0.09 -7.92
C HIS A 25 -1.96 -0.06 -7.74
N ILE A 26 -2.41 0.62 -6.70
CA ILE A 26 -3.82 0.88 -6.43
C ILE A 26 -3.96 2.28 -5.82
N THR A 27 -5.09 2.93 -6.06
CA THR A 27 -5.43 4.18 -5.38
C THR A 27 -6.48 3.88 -4.32
N SER A 28 -6.25 4.31 -3.08
CA SER A 28 -7.19 4.13 -1.97
C SER A 28 -6.95 5.22 -0.94
N ASP A 29 -8.02 5.71 -0.32
CA ASP A 29 -7.94 6.51 0.90
C ASP A 29 -7.09 7.80 0.76
N GLY A 30 -7.06 8.40 -0.44
CA GLY A 30 -6.25 9.60 -0.71
C GLY A 30 -4.79 9.32 -1.08
N PHE A 31 -4.40 8.05 -1.18
CA PHE A 31 -3.04 7.64 -1.52
C PHE A 31 -3.01 6.77 -2.78
N ARG A 32 -1.99 6.99 -3.60
CA ARG A 32 -1.52 6.07 -4.63
C ARG A 32 -0.47 5.14 -4.02
N ILE A 33 -0.84 3.87 -3.88
CA ILE A 33 0.03 2.82 -3.37
C ILE A 33 0.67 2.11 -4.55
N THR A 34 1.99 2.04 -4.56
CA THR A 34 2.76 1.30 -5.56
C THR A 34 3.60 0.25 -4.83
N VAL A 35 3.55 -0.99 -5.31
CA VAL A 35 4.41 -2.08 -4.88
C VAL A 35 5.40 -2.34 -6.00
N SER A 36 6.69 -2.34 -5.68
CA SER A 36 7.76 -2.52 -6.67
C SER A 36 8.76 -3.56 -6.17
N PRO A 37 9.32 -4.39 -7.08
CA PRO A 37 10.43 -5.27 -6.72
C PRO A 37 11.68 -4.43 -6.40
N ARG A 38 12.50 -4.91 -5.48
CA ARG A 38 13.79 -4.34 -5.07
C ARG A 38 14.78 -5.49 -4.88
N GLY A 39 15.35 -5.96 -5.99
CA GLY A 39 16.14 -7.20 -6.01
C GLY A 39 15.24 -8.42 -5.85
N GLU A 40 15.57 -9.30 -4.90
CA GLU A 40 14.75 -10.47 -4.54
C GLU A 40 13.58 -10.13 -3.60
N ASP A 41 13.59 -8.93 -3.01
CA ASP A 41 12.55 -8.48 -2.10
C ASP A 41 11.60 -7.48 -2.77
N TRP A 42 10.57 -7.08 -2.05
CA TRP A 42 9.53 -6.14 -2.46
C TRP A 42 9.52 -4.91 -1.55
N ALA A 43 9.21 -3.75 -2.14
CA ALA A 43 9.00 -2.51 -1.42
C ALA A 43 7.60 -1.96 -1.73
N CYS A 44 7.06 -1.14 -0.83
CA CYS A 44 5.86 -0.37 -1.11
C CYS A 44 6.10 1.12 -0.88
N THR A 45 5.48 1.93 -1.73
CA THR A 45 5.50 3.39 -1.70
C THR A 45 4.07 3.89 -1.70
N LEU A 46 3.78 4.86 -0.85
CA LEU A 46 2.49 5.50 -0.71
C LEU A 46 2.69 6.98 -1.02
N ALA A 47 2.19 7.43 -2.16
CA ALA A 47 2.19 8.85 -2.51
C ALA A 47 0.79 9.41 -2.25
N ALA A 48 0.68 10.53 -1.55
CA ALA A 48 -0.57 11.27 -1.47
C ALA A 48 -0.99 11.74 -2.87
N LEU A 49 -2.29 11.73 -3.18
CA LEU A 49 -2.78 12.06 -4.52
C LEU A 49 -2.57 13.53 -4.91
N ASP A 50 -2.47 14.40 -3.92
CA ASP A 50 -2.10 15.82 -4.05
C ASP A 50 -0.58 16.04 -4.16
N ASN A 51 0.21 14.96 -4.20
CA ASN A 51 1.67 14.97 -4.15
C ASN A 51 2.25 15.68 -2.91
N SER A 52 1.48 15.87 -1.84
CA SER A 52 1.97 16.56 -0.63
C SER A 52 3.06 15.75 0.08
N THR A 53 2.93 14.42 0.04
CA THR A 53 3.72 13.50 0.85
C THR A 53 3.98 12.22 0.09
N VAL A 54 5.22 11.74 0.12
CA VAL A 54 5.57 10.40 -0.34
C VAL A 54 6.18 9.63 0.83
N LEU A 55 5.56 8.49 1.17
CA LEU A 55 6.00 7.61 2.23
C LEU A 55 6.53 6.32 1.61
N HIS A 56 7.79 6.02 1.90
CA HIS A 56 8.41 4.76 1.50
C HIS A 56 8.39 3.79 2.67
N ALA A 57 8.16 2.50 2.39
CA ALA A 57 8.38 1.48 3.39
C ALA A 57 9.85 1.45 3.82
N ARG A 58 10.09 1.46 5.14
CA ARG A 58 11.44 1.39 5.71
C ARG A 58 12.07 0.01 5.58
N ARG A 59 11.27 -1.03 5.35
CA ARG A 59 11.72 -2.42 5.22
C ARG A 59 11.31 -3.01 3.88
N ASN A 60 12.09 -3.99 3.46
CA ASN A 60 11.82 -4.87 2.34
C ASN A 60 11.00 -6.09 2.79
N TYR A 61 10.19 -6.63 1.89
CA TYR A 61 9.27 -7.74 2.13
C TYR A 61 9.60 -8.91 1.21
N LYS A 62 9.47 -10.14 1.69
CA LYS A 62 9.81 -11.33 0.91
C LYS A 62 8.84 -11.60 -0.23
N SER A 63 7.60 -11.13 -0.11
CA SER A 63 6.58 -11.32 -1.14
C SER A 63 5.83 -10.03 -1.48
N GLN A 64 5.33 -9.98 -2.71
CA GLN A 64 4.41 -8.93 -3.16
C GLN A 64 3.17 -8.84 -2.24
N ALA A 65 2.65 -9.98 -1.77
CA ALA A 65 1.48 -10.02 -0.89
C ALA A 65 1.75 -9.34 0.47
N GLU A 66 2.92 -9.61 1.08
CA GLU A 66 3.33 -8.94 2.32
C GLU A 66 3.52 -7.44 2.13
N ALA A 67 4.13 -7.01 1.02
CA ALA A 67 4.29 -5.59 0.70
C ALA A 67 2.93 -4.88 0.55
N LYS A 68 1.96 -5.54 -0.12
CA LYS A 68 0.58 -5.05 -0.22
C LYS A 68 -0.07 -4.92 1.16
N LEU A 69 0.00 -5.96 1.99
CA LEU A 69 -0.58 -5.93 3.34
C LEU A 69 0.04 -4.84 4.21
N ALA A 70 1.36 -4.69 4.15
CA ALA A 70 2.06 -3.65 4.89
C ALA A 70 1.64 -2.24 4.46
N ALA A 71 1.37 -2.02 3.17
CA ALA A 71 0.84 -0.74 2.72
C ALA A 71 -0.55 -0.46 3.30
N PHE A 72 -1.41 -1.48 3.40
CA PHE A 72 -2.71 -1.34 4.07
C PHE A 72 -2.57 -1.01 5.56
N ASP A 73 -1.70 -1.75 6.25
CA ASP A 73 -1.40 -1.50 7.66
C ASP A 73 -0.87 -0.07 7.88
N HIS A 74 -0.09 0.47 6.93
CA HIS A 74 0.42 1.85 6.97
C HIS A 74 -0.69 2.90 6.77
N ILE A 75 -1.53 2.77 5.73
CA ILE A 75 -2.63 3.71 5.46
C ILE A 75 -3.61 3.74 6.63
N THR A 76 -4.00 2.57 7.12
CA THR A 76 -4.95 2.49 8.23
C THR A 76 -4.39 3.15 9.49
N ARG A 77 -3.08 3.03 9.75
CA ARG A 77 -2.42 3.73 10.86
C ARG A 77 -2.40 5.25 10.67
N LEU A 78 -2.12 5.73 9.45
CA LEU A 78 -2.14 7.17 9.14
C LEU A 78 -3.54 7.76 9.36
N GLN A 79 -4.58 7.09 8.85
CA GLN A 79 -5.96 7.50 9.05
C GLN A 79 -6.37 7.53 10.52
N SER A 80 -5.91 6.56 11.32
CA SER A 80 -6.16 6.55 12.76
C SER A 80 -5.44 7.67 13.51
N THR A 81 -4.37 8.24 12.95
CA THR A 81 -3.60 9.33 13.59
C THR A 81 -4.15 10.71 13.21
N VAL A 82 -4.75 10.86 12.02
CA VAL A 82 -5.32 12.14 11.54
C VAL A 82 -6.70 12.44 12.16
N GLY A 83 -7.31 11.48 12.86
CA GLY A 83 -8.62 11.62 13.51
C GLY A 83 -8.59 11.79 15.04
N ALA A 84 -7.45 12.17 15.63
CA ALA A 84 -7.28 12.39 17.07
C ALA A 84 -7.08 13.88 17.40
#